data_AF-A0A2N2TMR8-F1
#
_entry.id   AF-A0A2N2TMR8-F1
#
_cell.length_a   1.000
_cell.length_b   1.000
_cell.length_c   1.000
_cell.angle_alpha   90.00
_cell.angle_beta   90.00
_cell.angle_gamma   90.00
#
_symmetry.space_group_name_H-M   'P 1'
#
loop_
_entity.id
_entity.type
_entity.pdbx_description
1 polymer ?
#
loop_
_entity_poly.entity_id
_entity_poly.type
_entity_poly.pdbx_seq_one_letter_code
_entity_poly.pdbx_strand_id
1 'polypeptide(L)' 'MLNCREVTRLVSESQERRLSVVEKMSLNLHLMMCDGCKNFSLQVPFLRRAMKAYSERLEEMIEDQGGETPQNAEDKSK' A
#
# COMPACT_ATOMS: atom_id res chain seq x y z
N MET A 1 -18.68 -14.79 -1.59
CA MET A 1 -17.54 -14.52 -2.49
C MET A 1 -17.41 -13.02 -2.63
N LEU A 2 -16.21 -12.47 -2.47
CA LEU A 2 -15.96 -11.05 -2.67
C LEU A 2 -16.01 -10.71 -4.16
N ASN A 3 -16.49 -9.51 -4.48
CA ASN A 3 -16.41 -8.96 -5.84
C ASN A 3 -15.05 -8.29 -6.09
N CYS A 4 -14.76 -7.95 -7.35
CA CYS A 4 -13.47 -7.37 -7.74
C CYS A 4 -13.15 -6.06 -7.00
N ARG A 5 -14.15 -5.22 -6.69
CA ARG A 5 -13.96 -3.96 -5.96
C ARG A 5 -13.55 -4.21 -4.51
N GLU A 6 -14.15 -5.18 -3.85
CA GLU A 6 -13.80 -5.56 -2.48
C GLU A 6 -12.40 -6.17 -2.42
N VAL A 7 -12.04 -6.96 -3.43
CA VAL A 7 -10.72 -7.58 -3.55
C VAL A 7 -9.63 -6.56 -3.80
N THR A 8 -9.81 -5.64 -4.76
CA THR A 8 -8.82 -4.58 -5.01
C THR A 8 -8.66 -3.67 -3.79
N ARG A 9 -9.75 -3.40 -3.06
CA ARG A 9 -9.70 -2.71 -1.76
C ARG A 9 -8.86 -3.48 -0.74
N LEU A 10 -9.11 -4.77 -0.53
CA LEU A 10 -8.32 -5.59 0.41
C LEU A 10 -6.84 -5.68 0.00
N VAL A 11 -6.54 -5.77 -1.29
CA VAL A 11 -5.15 -5.73 -1.80
C VAL A 11 -4.50 -4.40 -1.43
N SER A 12 -5.19 -3.27 -1.62
CA SER A 12 -4.68 -1.95 -1.22
C SER A 12 -4.47 -1.88 0.30
N GLU A 13 -5.46 -2.29 1.09
CA GLU A 13 -5.37 -2.28 2.56
C GLU A 13 -4.25 -3.20 3.07
N SER A 14 -3.94 -4.30 2.38
CA SER A 14 -2.84 -5.20 2.74
C SER A 14 -1.46 -4.53 2.70
N GLN A 15 -1.36 -3.40 2.00
CA GLN A 15 -0.16 -2.59 2.01
C GLN A 15 -0.03 -1.84 3.33
N GLU A 16 -1.10 -1.21 3.81
CA GLU A 16 -1.05 -0.36 5.00
C GLU A 16 -1.17 -1.16 6.30
N ARG A 17 -1.97 -2.22 6.29
CA ARG A 17 -2.25 -3.04 7.46
C ARG A 17 -2.09 -4.53 7.18
N ARG A 18 -1.93 -5.30 8.24
CA ARG A 18 -2.03 -6.76 8.15
C ARG A 18 -3.50 -7.15 7.98
N LEU A 19 -3.76 -7.96 6.97
CA LEU A 19 -5.06 -8.62 6.81
C LEU A 19 -5.22 -9.75 7.84
N SER A 20 -6.45 -9.90 8.34
CA SER A 20 -6.85 -11.06 9.14
C SER A 20 -6.80 -12.35 8.31
N VAL A 21 -6.81 -13.50 8.99
CA VAL A 21 -6.75 -14.82 8.31
C VAL A 21 -7.95 -15.02 7.38
N VAL A 22 -9.14 -14.58 7.79
CA VAL A 22 -10.38 -14.70 7.00
C VAL A 22 -10.33 -13.83 5.75
N GLU A 23 -9.83 -12.59 5.87
CA GLU A 23 -9.63 -11.68 4.73
C GLU A 23 -8.63 -12.27 3.74
N LYS A 24 -7.51 -12.83 4.23
CA LYS A 24 -6.50 -13.48 3.38
C LYS A 24 -7.06 -14.68 2.63
N MET A 25 -7.83 -15.55 3.29
CA MET A 25 -8.45 -16.70 2.63
C MET A 25 -9.44 -16.26 1.55
N SER A 26 -10.31 -15.30 1.86
CA SER A 26 -11.31 -14.79 0.91
C SER A 26 -10.65 -14.11 -0.30
N LEU A 27 -9.58 -13.36 -0.06
CA LEU A 27 -8.76 -12.76 -1.11
C LEU A 27 -8.14 -13.84 -2.01
N ASN A 28 -7.43 -14.81 -1.43
CA ASN A 28 -6.76 -15.87 -2.19
C ASN A 28 -7.73 -16.67 -3.07
N LEU A 29 -8.93 -16.99 -2.56
CA LEU A 29 -9.96 -17.67 -3.35
C LEU A 29 -10.30 -16.88 -4.62
N HIS A 30 -10.49 -15.57 -4.52
CA HIS A 30 -10.81 -14.74 -5.68
C HIS A 30 -9.62 -14.61 -6.65
N LEU A 31 -8.39 -14.49 -6.12
CA LEU A 31 -7.19 -14.41 -6.97
C LEU A 31 -6.93 -15.69 -7.78
N MET A 32 -7.44 -16.85 -7.35
CA MET A 32 -7.35 -18.09 -8.11
C MET A 32 -8.26 -18.13 -9.34
N MET A 33 -9.35 -17.34 -9.35
CA MET A 33 -10.37 -17.34 -10.41
C MET A 33 -10.40 -16.07 -11.26
N CYS A 34 -9.68 -15.02 -10.88
CA CYS A 34 -9.69 -13.73 -11.58
C CYS A 34 -8.27 -13.24 -11.85
N ASP A 35 -7.84 -13.38 -13.11
CA ASP A 35 -6.52 -12.91 -13.56
C ASP A 35 -6.33 -11.41 -13.40
N GLY A 36 -7.39 -10.61 -13.56
CA GLY A 36 -7.33 -9.15 -13.37
C GLY A 36 -6.94 -8.78 -11.94
N CYS A 37 -7.62 -9.36 -10.95
CA CYS A 37 -7.31 -9.13 -9.54
C CYS A 37 -5.96 -9.72 -9.14
N LYS A 38 -5.57 -10.87 -9.71
CA LYS A 38 -4.24 -11.47 -9.53
C LYS A 38 -3.13 -10.57 -10.05
N ASN A 39 -3.26 -10.03 -11.26
CA ASN A 39 -2.27 -9.11 -11.83
C ASN A 39 -2.18 -7.81 -11.03
N PHE A 40 -3.32 -7.30 -10.55
CA PHE A 40 -3.35 -6.14 -9.67
C PHE A 40 -2.60 -6.40 -8.36
N SER A 41 -2.85 -7.54 -7.69
CA SER A 41 -2.19 -7.88 -6.42
C SER A 41 -0.68 -8.04 -6.54
N LEU A 42 -0.18 -8.44 -7.71
CA LEU A 42 1.26 -8.51 -8.00
C LEU A 42 1.90 -7.12 -8.25
N GLN A 43 1.16 -6.15 -8.80
CA GLN A 43 1.68 -4.84 -9.19
C GLN A 43 1.70 -3.81 -8.06
N VAL A 44 0.68 -3.80 -7.20
CA VAL A 44 0.56 -2.80 -6.11
C VAL A 44 1.78 -2.76 -5.17
N PRO A 45 2.41 -3.90 -4.80
CA PRO A 45 3.65 -3.90 -4.01
C PRO A 45 4.85 -3.28 -4.73
N PHE A 46 4.90 -3.36 -6.05
CA PHE A 46 5.94 -2.66 -6.81
C PHE A 46 5.73 -1.14 -6.74
N LEU A 47 4.52 -0.67 -7.02
CA LEU A 47 4.20 0.76 -6.97
C LEU A 47 4.51 1.37 -5.59
N ARG A 48 4.13 0.69 -4.51
CA ARG A 48 4.42 1.17 -3.15
C ARG A 48 5.91 1.30 -2.87
N ARG A 49 6.72 0.33 -3.29
CA ARG A 49 8.18 0.38 -3.11
C ARG A 49 8.80 1.52 -3.90
N ALA A 50 8.35 1.74 -5.14
CA ALA A 50 8.81 2.84 -5.96
C ALA A 50 8.47 4.21 -5.34
N MET A 51 7.24 4.39 -4.85
CA MET A 51 6.82 5.64 -4.20
C MET A 51 7.58 5.87 -2.89
N LYS A 52 7.83 4.83 -2.10
CA LYS A 52 8.62 4.93 -0.87
C LYS A 52 10.08 5.33 -1.15
N ALA A 53 10.71 4.70 -2.14
CA ALA A 53 12.06 5.07 -2.55
C ALA A 53 12.11 6.52 -3.09
N TYR A 54 11.07 6.95 -3.80
CA TYR A 54 10.95 8.31 -4.28
C TYR A 54 10.82 9.32 -3.12
N SER A 55 10.01 9.04 -2.09
CA SER A 55 9.87 9.93 -0.93
C SER A 55 11.16 10.03 -0.12
N GLU A 56 11.84 8.92 0.13
CA GLU A 56 13.13 8.90 0.83
C GLU A 56 14.18 9.75 0.08
N ARG A 57 14.24 9.59 -1.25
CA ARG A 57 15.13 10.39 -2.10
C ARG A 57 14.79 11.88 -2.09
N LEU A 58 13.50 12.22 -2.02
CA LEU A 58 13.05 13.61 -1.94
C LEU A 58 13.41 14.24 -0.59
N GLU A 59 13.26 13.50 0.51
CA GLU A 59 13.67 13.95 1.85
C GLU A 59 15.17 14.25 1.89
N GLU A 60 16.03 13.36 1.36
CA GLU A 60 17.47 13.59 1.22
C GLU A 60 17.80 14.91 0.48
N MET A 61 17.07 15.22 -0.60
CA MET A 61 17.28 16.43 -1.39
C MET A 61 16.82 17.71 -0.66
N ILE A 62 15.78 17.61 0.18
CA ILE A 62 15.25 18.74 0.95
C ILE A 62 16.18 19.06 2.14
N GLU A 63 16.68 18.02 2.81
CA GLU A 63 17.61 18.15 3.95
C GLU A 63 18.94 18.80 3.55
N ASP A 64 19.50 18.45 2.39
CA ASP A 64 20.76 19.01 1.87
C ASP A 64 20.62 20.50 1.45
N GLN A 65 19.40 20.98 1.20
CA GLN A 65 19.12 22.37 0.80
C GLN A 65 18.63 23.27 1.94
N GLY A 66 18.74 22.83 3.20
CA GLY A 66 18.32 23.64 4.36
C GLY A 66 16.81 23.96 4.39
N GLY A 67 15.99 23.16 3.70
CA GLY A 67 14.55 23.29 3.70
C GLY A 67 13.93 22.55 4.89
N GLU A 68 13.23 23.27 5.75
CA GLU A 68 12.44 22.67 6.84
C GLU A 68 11.43 21.64 6.30
N THR A 69 11.59 20.38 6.70
CA THR A 69 10.65 19.30 6.39
C THR A 69 9.32 19.51 7.13
N PRO A 70 8.14 19.36 6.49
CA PRO A 70 6.87 19.32 7.20
C PRO A 70 6.63 17.92 7.81
N GLN A 71 7.51 17.49 8.72
CA GLN A 71 7.30 16.34 9.59
C GLN A 71 6.73 16.83 10.92
N ASN A 72 5.41 17.02 11.01
CA ASN A 72 4.66 17.05 12.29
C ASN A 72 3.12 17.14 12.07
N ALA A 73 2.53 16.27 11.26
CA ALA A 73 1.07 16.22 11.12
C ALA A 73 0.40 15.03 11.84
N GLU A 74 1.14 14.04 12.37
CA GLU A 74 0.52 12.83 12.94
C GLU A 74 1.23 12.28 14.20
N ASP A 75 1.47 13.11 15.24
CA ASP A 75 1.48 12.59 16.63
C ASP A 75 1.38 13.71 17.71
N LYS A 76 0.35 14.56 17.62
CA LYS A 76 -0.12 15.37 18.76
C LYS A 76 -1.63 15.25 18.89
N SER A 77 -2.08 14.05 19.21
CA SER A 77 -3.38 13.86 19.85
C SER A 77 -3.35 12.63 20.76
N LYS A 78 -2.38 12.60 21.68
CA LYS A 78 -2.57 12.08 23.03
C LYS A 78 -1.53 12.61 24.00
#